data_AF-D2VVN1-F1
#
_entry.id   AF-D2VVN1-F1
#
_cell.length_a   1.000
_cell.length_b   1.000
_cell.length_c   1.000
_cell.angle_alpha   90.00
_cell.angle_beta   90.00
_cell.angle_gamma   90.00
#
_symmetry.space_group_name_H-M   'P 1'
#
loop_
_entity.id
_entity.type
_entity.pdbx_description
1 polymer ?
#
loop_
_entity_poly.entity_id
_entity_poly.type
_entity_poly.pdbx_seq_one_letter_code
_entity_poly.pdbx_strand_id
1 'polypeptide(L)'
;MPPKNKKNTTASSSSESDEITMTQTGTGLHLDCWPYNLWGKLKTDFTYGPLDRFRPFQSMVCLTDGCVNRHKKEGGLEVIPGFASVCEKYFPAVDLKLRSASEMRAKSPWVSSYHLRFNKEEDKPLYELVRKVQRIPQNWNPPPANNTLDQLNSADEMVEYVRNIVKEHDRLEYIPIKKGDYIFFDNRTAHRNSDANDMNRPRSVFYHAYSCAHKVNYQTIKQLQEKRKRFEHPDDFGTKFRMEQQFLKPEKDLVPLTPLGECLYNEQPYQNLLTVDDEHPVSVIDQILQENDHFLTQRHIDFFHRFGYVVVENIVTDADCDQLLVELCHYSTLAGCPISVNGKSVSQNQFAKIGGNFGAMVEFYYLPMQQQLRMSPALYTATVKLLTNTWCSTTPNAWNVPYECPLAPHIDPRKLWLYVDRMNFRLPDQ
;
A
#
# COMPACT_ATOMS: atom_id res chain seq x y z
N MET A 1 -29.86 52.88 -34.58
CA MET A 1 -28.77 52.03 -34.04
C MET A 1 -27.88 51.59 -35.19
N PRO A 2 -26.59 51.97 -35.22
CA PRO A 2 -25.70 51.62 -36.32
C PRO A 2 -25.12 50.20 -36.14
N PRO A 3 -24.74 49.50 -37.23
CA PRO A 3 -24.28 48.12 -37.17
C PRO A 3 -22.83 48.04 -36.66
N LYS A 4 -22.56 47.11 -35.73
CA LYS A 4 -21.22 46.84 -35.23
C LYS A 4 -20.45 45.96 -36.23
N ASN A 5 -19.35 46.52 -36.74
CA ASN A 5 -18.38 45.84 -37.59
C ASN A 5 -17.76 44.61 -36.89
N LYS A 6 -17.84 43.44 -37.54
CA LYS A 6 -17.08 42.24 -37.17
C LYS A 6 -15.61 42.43 -37.60
N LYS A 7 -14.70 42.55 -36.61
CA LYS A 7 -13.25 42.46 -36.85
C LYS A 7 -12.89 40.98 -37.10
N ASN A 8 -12.38 40.69 -38.28
CA ASN A 8 -11.65 39.46 -38.58
C ASN A 8 -10.29 39.51 -37.86
N THR A 9 -10.15 38.78 -36.77
CA THR A 9 -8.86 38.43 -36.19
C THR A 9 -8.34 37.16 -36.86
N THR A 10 -7.40 37.33 -37.78
CA THR A 10 -6.52 36.28 -38.30
C THR A 10 -5.70 35.70 -37.14
N ALA A 11 -5.96 34.44 -36.80
CA ALA A 11 -5.19 33.67 -35.83
C ALA A 11 -3.80 33.37 -36.41
N SER A 12 -2.78 34.10 -35.93
CA SER A 12 -1.39 33.82 -36.23
C SER A 12 -0.74 33.03 -35.10
N SER A 13 0.15 32.12 -35.53
CA SER A 13 1.22 31.44 -34.78
C SER A 13 0.79 30.53 -33.64
N SER A 14 0.74 29.24 -33.97
CA SER A 14 1.09 28.14 -33.07
C SER A 14 2.42 28.43 -32.40
N SER A 15 2.37 28.98 -31.19
CA SER A 15 3.49 28.93 -30.25
C SER A 15 3.83 27.46 -30.04
N GLU A 16 5.08 27.07 -30.32
CA GLU A 16 5.68 25.87 -29.76
C GLU A 16 5.46 25.96 -28.24
N SER A 17 4.42 25.32 -27.75
CA SER A 17 4.18 25.23 -26.32
C SER A 17 5.29 24.34 -25.82
N ASP A 18 6.25 24.92 -25.08
CA ASP A 18 7.26 24.19 -24.33
C ASP A 18 6.56 22.99 -23.69
N GLU A 19 6.85 21.78 -24.17
CA GLU A 19 6.24 20.58 -23.62
C GLU A 19 6.69 20.52 -22.16
N ILE A 20 5.74 20.76 -21.25
CA ILE A 20 6.00 20.75 -19.81
C ILE A 20 6.56 19.38 -19.47
N THR A 21 7.85 19.37 -19.09
CA THR A 21 8.54 18.18 -18.59
C THR A 21 7.73 17.58 -17.46
N MET A 22 7.47 16.28 -17.53
CA MET A 22 6.67 15.59 -16.53
C MET A 22 7.42 15.54 -15.20
N THR A 23 6.80 16.05 -14.14
CA THR A 23 7.32 15.94 -12.77
C THR A 23 6.41 15.02 -11.97
N GLN A 24 6.95 13.87 -11.56
CA GLN A 24 6.27 12.99 -10.62
C GLN A 24 6.61 13.40 -9.19
N THR A 25 5.61 13.52 -8.32
CA THR A 25 5.83 13.88 -6.92
C THR A 25 5.63 12.67 -6.02
N GLY A 26 6.31 12.63 -4.87
CA GLY A 26 6.03 11.64 -3.83
C GLY A 26 4.64 11.84 -3.22
N THR A 27 4.15 10.86 -2.47
CA THR A 27 2.84 10.94 -1.79
C THR A 27 2.85 11.93 -0.61
N GLY A 28 4.03 12.33 -0.15
CA GLY A 28 4.19 12.97 1.15
C GLY A 28 4.07 11.95 2.30
N LEU A 29 4.57 12.33 3.47
CA LEU A 29 4.49 11.49 4.67
C LEU A 29 3.04 11.44 5.16
N HIS A 30 2.49 10.24 5.32
CA HIS A 30 1.10 10.00 5.69
C HIS A 30 0.91 8.66 6.40
N LEU A 31 -0.32 8.42 6.85
CA LEU A 31 -0.87 7.17 7.38
C LEU A 31 -2.07 6.76 6.52
N ASP A 32 -2.30 5.46 6.42
CA ASP A 32 -3.50 4.87 5.79
C ASP A 32 -4.51 4.39 6.82
N CYS A 33 -4.50 5.07 7.96
CA CYS A 33 -5.47 4.92 9.02
C CYS A 33 -5.75 6.28 9.66
N TRP A 34 -6.79 6.31 10.50
CA TRP A 34 -7.06 7.45 11.35
C TRP A 34 -6.58 7.20 12.78
N PRO A 35 -5.46 7.80 13.23
CA PRO A 35 -4.78 7.38 14.45
C PRO A 35 -5.51 7.76 15.74
N TYR A 36 -6.46 8.71 15.70
CA TYR A 36 -7.28 9.06 16.85
C TYR A 36 -8.40 8.04 17.12
N ASN A 37 -8.79 7.27 16.09
CA ASN A 37 -9.80 6.23 16.18
C ASN A 37 -9.71 5.32 14.95
N LEU A 38 -8.98 4.21 15.06
CA LEU A 38 -8.84 3.21 13.98
C LEU A 38 -10.16 2.51 13.65
N TRP A 39 -11.14 2.59 14.56
CA TRP A 39 -12.39 1.85 14.52
C TRP A 39 -13.58 2.71 14.08
N GLY A 40 -13.32 3.95 13.64
CA GLY A 40 -14.32 4.89 13.18
C GLY A 40 -13.95 5.50 11.83
N LYS A 41 -14.96 5.78 11.02
CA LYS A 41 -14.80 6.57 9.80
C LYS A 41 -14.96 8.05 10.14
N LEU A 42 -13.93 8.85 9.93
CA LEU A 42 -14.04 10.29 10.16
C LEU A 42 -14.98 10.93 9.11
N LYS A 43 -16.00 11.65 9.58
CA LYS A 43 -16.92 12.42 8.74
C LYS A 43 -16.46 13.86 8.59
N THR A 44 -17.02 14.58 7.62
CA THR A 44 -16.69 15.99 7.33
C THR A 44 -16.99 16.96 8.47
N ASP A 45 -17.85 16.58 9.42
CA ASP A 45 -18.17 17.34 10.63
C ASP A 45 -17.26 16.97 11.83
N PHE A 46 -16.15 16.26 11.57
CA PHE A 46 -15.21 15.74 12.57
C PHE A 46 -15.81 14.74 13.58
N THR A 47 -17.00 14.20 13.33
CA THR A 47 -17.54 13.08 14.09
C THR A 47 -17.12 11.73 13.49
N TYR A 48 -17.21 10.66 14.28
CA TYR A 48 -16.95 9.30 13.79
C TYR A 48 -18.26 8.61 13.39
N GLY A 49 -18.27 8.08 12.18
CA GLY A 49 -19.26 7.11 11.71
C GLY A 49 -18.77 5.67 11.90
N PRO A 50 -19.64 4.69 11.62
CA PRO A 50 -19.23 3.29 11.59
C PRO A 50 -18.13 3.10 10.55
N LEU A 51 -17.16 2.25 10.88
CA LEU A 51 -16.14 1.82 9.94
C LEU A 51 -16.80 1.04 8.78
N ASP A 52 -16.48 1.38 7.54
CA ASP A 52 -16.99 0.69 6.34
C ASP A 52 -15.94 -0.15 5.61
N ARG A 53 -14.72 -0.17 6.16
CA ARG A 53 -13.63 -1.06 5.77
C ARG A 53 -12.57 -1.14 6.86
N PHE A 54 -11.98 -2.31 7.02
CA PHE A 54 -10.83 -2.53 7.88
C PHE A 54 -9.80 -3.38 7.14
N ARG A 55 -8.58 -2.85 7.06
CA ARG A 55 -7.43 -3.53 6.49
C ARG A 55 -6.23 -3.30 7.42
N PRO A 56 -5.68 -4.37 8.02
CA PRO A 56 -4.59 -4.24 9.00
C PRO A 56 -3.25 -3.87 8.36
N PHE A 57 -3.03 -4.27 7.11
CA PHE A 57 -1.79 -4.06 6.39
C PHE A 57 -2.03 -3.44 5.03
N GLN A 58 -1.14 -2.54 4.66
CA GLN A 58 -0.85 -2.33 3.26
C GLN A 58 0.22 -3.32 2.80
N SER A 59 0.18 -3.64 1.52
CA SER A 59 1.21 -4.48 0.93
C SER A 59 1.38 -4.23 -0.56
N MET A 60 2.57 -4.55 -1.08
CA MET A 60 2.91 -4.34 -2.49
C MET A 60 3.94 -5.36 -2.97
N VAL A 61 3.81 -5.76 -4.24
CA VAL A 61 4.82 -6.56 -4.95
C VAL A 61 5.79 -5.62 -5.67
N CYS A 62 7.08 -5.84 -5.49
CA CYS A 62 8.13 -5.11 -6.19
C CYS A 62 8.30 -5.66 -7.61
N LEU A 63 8.07 -4.83 -8.62
CA LEU A 63 8.22 -5.23 -10.03
C LEU A 63 9.59 -4.86 -10.60
N THR A 64 10.37 -4.06 -9.87
CA THR A 64 11.71 -3.64 -10.25
C THR A 64 12.60 -3.62 -9.01
N ASP A 65 13.89 -3.84 -9.19
CA ASP A 65 14.85 -3.75 -8.08
C ASP A 65 14.91 -2.34 -7.46
N GLY A 66 15.29 -2.27 -6.18
CA GLY A 66 15.73 -1.05 -5.52
C GLY A 66 17.18 -0.70 -5.90
N CYS A 67 17.66 0.45 -5.45
CA CYS A 67 19.03 0.88 -5.68
C CYS A 67 19.95 0.37 -4.57
N VAL A 68 21.12 -0.16 -4.94
CA VAL A 68 22.17 -0.58 -3.98
C VAL A 68 22.70 0.58 -3.12
N ASN A 69 22.58 1.82 -3.59
CA ASN A 69 22.94 3.00 -2.81
C ASN A 69 21.74 3.42 -1.92
N ARG A 70 21.88 3.22 -0.60
CA ARG A 70 20.88 3.59 0.42
C ARG A 70 20.43 5.05 0.34
N HIS A 71 21.30 5.96 -0.07
CA HIS A 71 21.04 7.41 -0.06
C HIS A 71 20.42 7.94 -1.35
N LYS A 72 20.45 7.16 -2.43
CA LYS A 72 19.95 7.60 -3.74
C LYS A 72 18.43 7.51 -3.78
N LYS A 73 17.69 8.54 -4.17
CA LYS A 73 16.22 8.43 -4.22
C LYS A 73 15.81 7.56 -5.41
N GLU A 74 14.78 6.75 -5.24
CA GLU A 74 14.42 5.71 -6.21
C GLU A 74 12.92 5.60 -6.47
N GLY A 75 12.13 6.56 -5.99
CA GLY A 75 10.67 6.54 -6.13
C GLY A 75 9.93 5.48 -5.32
N GLY A 76 10.64 4.63 -4.58
CA GLY A 76 10.08 3.51 -3.81
C GLY A 76 9.49 3.91 -2.45
N LEU A 77 8.98 2.91 -1.72
CA LEU A 77 8.43 3.07 -0.38
C LEU A 77 9.51 3.46 0.63
N GLU A 78 9.22 4.49 1.41
CA GLU A 78 9.97 4.92 2.57
C GLU A 78 9.04 4.98 3.78
N VAL A 79 9.53 4.55 4.94
CA VAL A 79 8.76 4.43 6.19
C VAL A 79 9.49 5.10 7.34
N ILE A 80 8.84 5.30 8.48
CA ILE A 80 9.49 5.58 9.76
C ILE A 80 9.52 4.28 10.57
N PRO A 81 10.67 3.57 10.62
CA PRO A 81 10.77 2.31 11.36
C PRO A 81 10.31 2.44 12.82
N GLY A 82 9.40 1.55 13.22
CA GLY A 82 8.88 1.47 14.59
C GLY A 82 7.73 2.43 14.92
N PHE A 83 7.38 3.37 14.02
CA PHE A 83 6.35 4.37 14.31
C PHE A 83 4.97 3.77 14.60
N ALA A 84 4.62 2.63 13.97
CA ALA A 84 3.35 1.94 14.21
C ALA A 84 3.08 1.67 15.70
N SER A 85 4.13 1.40 16.48
CA SER A 85 4.02 1.10 17.92
C SER A 85 3.55 2.28 18.78
N VAL A 86 3.84 3.52 18.36
CA VAL A 86 3.47 4.74 19.09
C VAL A 86 2.32 5.50 18.44
N CYS A 87 1.86 5.09 17.27
CA CYS A 87 0.97 5.86 16.40
C CYS A 87 -0.29 6.37 17.12
N GLU A 88 -1.06 5.50 17.77
CA GLU A 88 -2.31 5.88 18.44
C GLU A 88 -2.10 6.81 19.65
N LYS A 89 -0.94 6.73 20.31
CA LYS A 89 -0.58 7.61 21.45
C LYS A 89 0.03 8.94 21.00
N TYR A 90 0.75 8.96 19.87
CA TYR A 90 1.50 10.12 19.39
C TYR A 90 0.60 11.31 19.09
N PHE A 91 -0.48 11.11 18.34
CA PHE A 91 -1.31 12.23 17.88
C PHE A 91 -2.03 12.95 19.03
N PRO A 92 -2.70 12.27 19.98
CA PRO A 92 -3.24 12.91 21.18
C PRO A 92 -2.16 13.67 21.98
N ALA A 93 -0.96 13.11 22.11
CA ALA A 93 0.13 13.75 22.85
C ALA A 93 0.65 15.02 22.14
N VAL A 94 0.71 15.03 20.81
CA VAL A 94 1.08 16.24 20.05
C VAL A 94 0.02 17.33 20.16
N ASP A 95 -1.26 16.97 20.12
CA ASP A 95 -2.34 17.95 20.27
C ASP A 95 -2.37 18.57 21.67
N LEU A 96 -2.10 17.78 22.71
CA LEU A 96 -1.92 18.29 24.06
C LEU A 96 -0.75 19.29 24.12
N LYS A 97 0.38 18.97 23.46
CA LYS A 97 1.59 19.80 23.44
C LYS A 97 1.39 21.12 22.67
N LEU A 98 0.77 21.09 21.49
CA LEU A 98 0.76 22.23 20.56
C LEU A 98 -0.53 23.05 20.60
N ARG A 99 -1.64 22.49 21.09
CA ARG A 99 -2.99 23.08 20.93
C ARG A 99 -3.79 23.10 22.23
N SER A 100 -3.14 22.91 23.38
CA SER A 100 -3.81 22.83 24.68
C SER A 100 -4.98 21.83 24.72
N ALA A 101 -4.93 20.80 23.88
CA ALA A 101 -6.01 19.82 23.65
C ALA A 101 -7.39 20.38 23.23
N SER A 102 -7.52 21.69 22.91
CA SER A 102 -8.81 22.28 22.54
C SER A 102 -9.15 22.14 21.06
N GLU A 103 -8.16 21.80 20.22
CA GLU A 103 -8.34 21.63 18.78
C GLU A 103 -7.62 20.35 18.32
N MET A 104 -8.34 19.45 17.64
CA MET A 104 -7.69 18.44 16.80
C MET A 104 -6.91 19.14 15.68
N ARG A 105 -6.00 18.42 15.00
CA ARG A 105 -5.31 18.91 13.77
C ARG A 105 -6.28 19.31 12.66
N ALA A 106 -6.96 20.44 12.78
CA ALA A 106 -7.94 20.93 11.80
C ALA A 106 -7.26 21.42 10.50
N LYS A 107 -5.96 21.75 10.57
CA LYS A 107 -5.21 22.45 9.51
C LYS A 107 -4.23 21.58 8.70
N SER A 108 -4.04 20.31 9.04
CA SER A 108 -3.14 19.42 8.28
C SER A 108 -3.99 18.55 7.35
N PRO A 109 -3.91 18.78 6.04
CA PRO A 109 -5.00 18.50 5.10
C PRO A 109 -5.30 17.02 5.05
N TRP A 110 -6.51 16.70 5.48
CA TRP A 110 -7.34 15.56 5.11
C TRP A 110 -6.94 15.01 3.73
N VAL A 111 -6.41 13.80 3.69
CA VAL A 111 -6.27 13.10 2.40
C VAL A 111 -7.58 12.38 2.12
N SER A 112 -8.16 11.72 3.13
CA SER A 112 -9.53 11.20 3.10
C SER A 112 -10.03 10.85 4.51
N SER A 113 -11.22 10.25 4.62
CA SER A 113 -11.79 9.74 5.88
C SER A 113 -10.95 8.65 6.57
N TYR A 114 -9.90 8.16 5.91
CA TYR A 114 -9.02 7.08 6.36
C TYR A 114 -7.54 7.44 6.37
N HIS A 115 -7.16 8.63 5.88
CA HIS A 115 -5.75 8.96 5.64
C HIS A 115 -5.38 10.28 6.31
N LEU A 116 -4.33 10.24 7.12
CA LEU A 116 -3.78 11.42 7.78
C LEU A 116 -2.43 11.79 7.16
N ARG A 117 -2.28 13.05 6.75
CA ARG A 117 -1.00 13.59 6.27
C ARG A 117 -0.25 14.30 7.40
N PHE A 118 1.05 14.07 7.49
CA PHE A 118 1.91 14.77 8.44
C PHE A 118 2.15 16.23 7.99
N ASN A 119 2.33 17.11 8.97
CA ASN A 119 2.63 18.51 8.77
C ASN A 119 4.14 18.73 8.86
N LYS A 120 4.75 19.35 7.85
CA LYS A 120 6.22 19.56 7.85
C LYS A 120 6.72 20.42 9.00
N GLU A 121 5.94 21.37 9.49
CA GLU A 121 6.32 22.27 10.57
C GLU A 121 6.16 21.58 11.93
N GLU A 122 4.99 20.99 12.17
CA GLU A 122 4.65 20.37 13.47
C GLU A 122 5.32 19.00 13.67
N ASP A 123 5.48 18.23 12.59
CA ASP A 123 6.07 16.89 12.60
C ASP A 123 7.50 16.88 12.07
N LYS A 124 8.18 18.05 12.04
CA LYS A 124 9.55 18.18 11.52
C LYS A 124 10.48 17.05 12.00
N PRO A 125 10.52 16.68 13.30
CA PRO A 125 11.40 15.61 13.77
C PRO A 125 11.14 14.26 13.09
N LEU A 126 9.90 13.95 12.70
CA LEU A 126 9.55 12.68 12.06
C LEU A 126 10.06 12.58 10.62
N TYR A 127 10.14 13.69 9.88
CA TYR A 127 10.67 13.68 8.52
C TYR A 127 12.14 13.25 8.44
N GLU A 128 12.91 13.52 9.50
CA GLU A 128 14.32 13.11 9.62
C GLU A 128 14.48 11.61 9.93
N LEU A 129 13.39 10.95 10.35
CA LEU A 129 13.36 9.53 10.73
C LEU A 129 12.91 8.62 9.58
N VAL A 130 12.58 9.18 8.42
CA VAL A 130 12.18 8.41 7.24
C VAL A 130 13.37 7.63 6.69
N ARG A 131 13.16 6.35 6.40
CA ARG A 131 14.14 5.42 5.83
C ARG A 131 13.52 4.63 4.68
N LYS A 132 14.35 4.24 3.73
CA LYS A 132 13.95 3.27 2.71
C LYS A 132 13.64 1.92 3.35
N VAL A 133 12.63 1.24 2.80
CA VAL A 133 12.41 -0.18 3.08
C VAL A 133 13.59 -0.99 2.54
N GLN A 134 13.97 -2.02 3.28
CA GLN A 134 15.08 -2.93 2.97
C GLN A 134 14.74 -4.37 3.37
N ARG A 135 15.38 -5.34 2.73
CA ARG A 135 15.33 -6.76 3.11
C ARG A 135 15.98 -6.99 4.47
N ILE A 136 15.69 -8.13 5.11
CA ILE A 136 16.26 -8.45 6.41
C ILE A 136 17.70 -8.98 6.23
N PRO A 137 18.74 -8.39 6.86
CA PRO A 137 20.11 -8.91 6.80
C PRO A 137 20.23 -10.31 7.39
N GLN A 138 20.88 -11.25 6.70
CA GLN A 138 20.90 -12.68 7.09
C GLN A 138 21.32 -12.92 8.55
N ASN A 139 22.22 -12.09 9.07
CA ASN A 139 22.73 -12.14 10.44
C ASN A 139 21.91 -11.32 11.46
N TRP A 140 20.80 -10.70 11.05
CA TRP A 140 19.93 -9.96 11.96
C TRP A 140 19.23 -10.90 12.93
N ASN A 141 19.32 -10.56 14.21
CA ASN A 141 18.58 -11.19 15.29
C ASN A 141 17.75 -10.12 16.00
N PRO A 142 16.53 -10.46 16.45
CA PRO A 142 15.70 -9.51 17.18
C PRO A 142 16.43 -9.03 18.45
N PRO A 143 16.39 -7.72 18.76
CA PRO A 143 16.89 -7.24 20.04
C PRO A 143 16.08 -7.85 21.20
N PRO A 144 16.62 -7.87 22.43
CA PRO A 144 15.86 -8.33 23.59
C PRO A 144 14.52 -7.60 23.73
N ALA A 145 13.54 -8.32 24.31
CA ALA A 145 12.25 -7.77 24.67
C ALA A 145 12.42 -6.53 25.56
N ASN A 146 11.55 -5.52 25.37
CA ASN A 146 11.60 -4.29 26.13
C ASN A 146 10.20 -3.67 26.28
N ASN A 147 9.85 -3.26 27.50
CA ASN A 147 8.55 -2.68 27.85
C ASN A 147 8.57 -1.14 27.90
N THR A 148 9.58 -0.47 27.31
CA THR A 148 9.65 1.00 27.30
C THR A 148 8.39 1.66 26.73
N LEU A 149 7.67 0.99 25.82
CA LEU A 149 6.46 1.54 25.18
C LEU A 149 5.34 1.90 26.19
N ASP A 150 5.26 1.20 27.30
CA ASP A 150 4.25 1.41 28.34
C ASP A 150 4.53 2.65 29.19
N GLN A 151 5.76 3.17 29.13
CA GLN A 151 6.22 4.31 29.95
C GLN A 151 6.20 5.65 29.20
N LEU A 152 5.87 5.64 27.90
CA LEU A 152 5.87 6.86 27.07
C LEU A 152 4.59 7.66 27.31
N ASN A 153 4.73 8.90 27.82
CA ASN A 153 3.60 9.75 28.21
C ASN A 153 3.52 11.06 27.41
N SER A 154 4.55 11.38 26.63
CA SER A 154 4.62 12.61 25.83
C SER A 154 5.04 12.35 24.38
N ALA A 155 4.72 13.31 23.50
CA ALA A 155 5.12 13.24 22.10
C ALA A 155 6.66 13.20 21.93
N ASP A 156 7.40 13.92 22.78
CA ASP A 156 8.87 13.98 22.70
C ASP A 156 9.51 12.64 23.11
N GLU A 157 8.99 11.98 24.15
CA GLU A 157 9.41 10.63 24.53
C GLU A 157 9.14 9.62 23.42
N MET A 158 7.98 9.71 22.76
CA MET A 158 7.65 8.84 21.62
C MET A 158 8.56 9.08 20.41
N VAL A 159 8.87 10.34 20.10
CA VAL A 159 9.84 10.67 19.03
C VAL A 159 11.23 10.15 19.37
N GLU A 160 11.70 10.29 20.62
CA GLU A 160 13.00 9.76 21.02
C GLU A 160 13.03 8.22 21.00
N TYR A 161 11.95 7.57 21.41
CA TYR A 161 11.78 6.12 21.29
C TYR A 161 11.90 5.67 19.83
N VAL A 162 11.16 6.28 18.91
CA VAL A 162 11.22 5.96 17.47
C VAL A 162 12.60 6.29 16.89
N ARG A 163 13.22 7.40 17.30
CA ARG A 163 14.60 7.74 16.90
C ARG A 163 15.59 6.64 17.28
N ASN A 164 15.44 6.02 18.44
CA ASN A 164 16.31 4.92 18.87
C ASN A 164 16.07 3.64 18.05
N ILE A 165 14.82 3.34 17.66
CA ILE A 165 14.54 2.26 16.71
C ILE A 165 15.16 2.55 15.34
N VAL A 166 15.08 3.79 14.85
CA VAL A 166 15.69 4.18 13.57
C VAL A 166 17.21 4.08 13.62
N LYS A 167 17.85 4.46 14.74
CA LYS A 167 19.30 4.23 14.92
C LYS A 167 19.67 2.74 14.88
N GLU A 168 18.82 1.86 15.44
CA GLU A 168 19.01 0.41 15.32
C GLU A 168 18.90 -0.04 13.86
N HIS A 169 17.86 0.41 13.14
CA HIS A 169 17.68 0.14 11.72
C HIS A 169 18.84 0.64 10.85
N ASP A 170 19.42 1.79 11.19
CA ASP A 170 20.56 2.37 10.48
C ASP A 170 21.87 1.57 10.68
N ARG A 171 21.99 0.79 11.75
CA ARG A 171 23.13 -0.11 11.99
C ARG A 171 23.04 -1.41 11.19
N LEU A 172 21.86 -1.73 10.64
CA LEU A 172 21.67 -2.90 9.79
C LEU A 172 22.38 -2.72 8.46
N GLU A 173 22.94 -3.81 7.94
CA GLU A 173 23.41 -3.86 6.55
C GLU A 173 22.27 -3.47 5.62
N TYR A 174 22.53 -2.54 4.70
CA TYR A 174 21.53 -2.16 3.72
C TYR A 174 21.42 -3.17 2.59
N ILE A 175 20.33 -3.93 2.59
CA ILE A 175 20.00 -4.85 1.50
C ILE A 175 18.79 -4.30 0.74
N PRO A 176 18.97 -3.82 -0.50
CA PRO A 176 17.87 -3.27 -1.26
C PRO A 176 16.82 -4.35 -1.54
N ILE A 177 15.55 -3.91 -1.61
CA ILE A 177 14.47 -4.71 -2.18
C ILE A 177 14.80 -5.11 -3.62
N LYS A 178 14.29 -6.24 -4.07
CA LYS A 178 14.42 -6.69 -5.46
C LYS A 178 13.05 -6.96 -6.08
N LYS A 179 13.04 -7.10 -7.40
CA LYS A 179 11.91 -7.67 -8.14
C LYS A 179 11.48 -9.00 -7.49
N GLY A 180 10.17 -9.23 -7.42
CA GLY A 180 9.57 -10.41 -6.80
C GLY A 180 9.36 -10.32 -5.29
N ASP A 181 9.90 -9.30 -4.61
CA ASP A 181 9.67 -9.10 -3.17
C ASP A 181 8.24 -8.64 -2.89
N TYR A 182 7.69 -9.12 -1.76
CA TYR A 182 6.40 -8.66 -1.24
C TYR A 182 6.59 -7.94 0.08
N ILE A 183 6.21 -6.67 0.10
CA ILE A 183 6.39 -5.80 1.26
C ILE A 183 5.06 -5.71 2.00
N PHE A 184 5.10 -5.89 3.31
CA PHE A 184 4.00 -5.53 4.22
C PHE A 184 4.39 -4.33 5.05
N PHE A 185 3.43 -3.49 5.38
CA PHE A 185 3.55 -2.49 6.43
C PHE A 185 2.23 -2.31 7.16
N ASP A 186 2.31 -2.12 8.47
CA ASP A 186 1.17 -1.84 9.32
C ASP A 186 0.50 -0.53 8.84
N ASN A 187 -0.83 -0.47 8.81
CA ASN A 187 -1.56 0.72 8.37
C ASN A 187 -1.26 1.97 9.23
N ARG A 188 -0.73 1.78 10.44
CA ARG A 188 -0.23 2.83 11.35
C ARG A 188 1.22 3.23 11.09
N THR A 189 1.91 2.59 10.17
CA THR A 189 3.28 2.96 9.81
C THR A 189 3.27 4.25 9.00
N ALA A 190 3.91 5.29 9.55
CA ALA A 190 4.12 6.53 8.81
C ALA A 190 5.02 6.27 7.60
N HIS A 191 4.54 6.62 6.41
CA HIS A 191 5.22 6.25 5.18
C HIS A 191 4.98 7.26 4.04
N ARG A 192 5.77 7.12 2.99
CA ARG A 192 5.63 7.86 1.73
C ARG A 192 6.27 7.10 0.58
N ASN A 193 5.90 7.44 -0.64
CA ASN A 193 6.77 7.18 -1.78
C ASN A 193 7.83 8.29 -1.87
N SER A 194 9.06 7.91 -2.20
CA SER A 194 10.18 8.84 -2.37
C SER A 194 9.79 10.00 -3.31
N ASP A 195 10.27 11.19 -3.00
CA ASP A 195 9.93 12.42 -3.71
C ASP A 195 10.62 12.55 -5.07
N ALA A 196 11.69 11.78 -5.30
CA ALA A 196 12.48 11.73 -6.52
C ALA A 196 12.74 10.27 -6.98
N ASN A 197 13.10 10.10 -8.24
CA ASN A 197 13.73 8.87 -8.73
C ASN A 197 15.01 9.21 -9.50
N ASP A 198 16.13 9.19 -8.79
CA ASP A 198 17.45 9.51 -9.32
C ASP A 198 18.04 8.34 -10.14
N MET A 199 17.38 7.18 -10.19
CA MET A 199 17.85 6.03 -10.96
C MET A 199 17.75 6.32 -12.46
N ASN A 200 18.56 5.63 -13.27
CA ASN A 200 18.48 5.67 -14.73
C ASN A 200 17.39 4.75 -15.31
N ARG A 201 16.48 4.25 -14.46
CA ARG A 201 15.40 3.34 -14.84
C ARG A 201 14.15 3.61 -14.01
N PRO A 202 12.96 3.21 -14.50
CA PRO A 202 11.74 3.34 -13.72
C PRO A 202 11.77 2.46 -12.46
N ARG A 203 11.02 2.89 -11.44
CA ARG A 203 10.63 2.10 -10.28
C ARG A 203 9.16 1.74 -10.40
N SER A 204 8.82 0.46 -10.26
CA SER A 204 7.43 0.02 -10.35
C SER A 204 7.04 -0.97 -9.24
N VAL A 205 5.86 -0.76 -8.65
CA VAL A 205 5.26 -1.68 -7.67
C VAL A 205 3.79 -1.91 -7.99
N PHE A 206 3.29 -3.08 -7.63
CA PHE A 206 1.88 -3.42 -7.67
C PHE A 206 1.32 -3.44 -6.26
N TYR A 207 0.39 -2.53 -5.92
CA TYR A 207 -0.27 -2.57 -4.63
C TYR A 207 -1.28 -3.70 -4.60
N HIS A 208 -1.10 -4.56 -3.61
CA HIS A 208 -1.84 -5.80 -3.47
C HIS A 208 -2.08 -6.01 -1.98
N ALA A 209 -3.34 -6.11 -1.55
CA ALA A 209 -3.62 -6.37 -0.15
C ALA A 209 -4.91 -7.18 0.03
N TYR A 210 -5.06 -7.70 1.25
CA TYR A 210 -6.26 -8.39 1.69
C TYR A 210 -6.94 -7.63 2.81
N SER A 211 -8.25 -7.80 2.90
CA SER A 211 -9.09 -7.36 4.00
C SER A 211 -9.55 -8.58 4.79
N CYS A 212 -9.77 -8.45 6.09
CA CYS A 212 -10.34 -9.56 6.88
C CYS A 212 -11.78 -9.84 6.42
N ALA A 213 -12.17 -11.11 6.31
CA ALA A 213 -13.54 -11.50 5.96
C ALA A 213 -14.49 -11.25 7.15
N HIS A 214 -14.94 -10.02 7.26
CA HIS A 214 -15.77 -9.53 8.37
C HIS A 214 -16.84 -8.57 7.82
N LYS A 215 -18.00 -8.47 8.51
CA LYS A 215 -19.15 -7.65 8.08
C LYS A 215 -18.79 -6.19 7.73
N VAL A 216 -17.76 -5.65 8.37
CA VAL A 216 -17.22 -4.31 8.09
C VAL A 216 -16.81 -4.13 6.62
N ASN A 217 -16.27 -5.18 5.99
CA ASN A 217 -15.76 -5.16 4.62
C ASN A 217 -16.78 -5.67 3.59
N TYR A 218 -17.97 -6.11 4.02
CA TYR A 218 -18.88 -6.88 3.17
C TYR A 218 -19.42 -6.08 1.96
N GLN A 219 -19.73 -4.80 2.16
CA GLN A 219 -20.20 -3.94 1.07
C GLN A 219 -19.11 -3.74 0.01
N THR A 220 -17.89 -3.45 0.46
CA THR A 220 -16.72 -3.26 -0.40
C THR A 220 -16.44 -4.49 -1.26
N ILE A 221 -16.38 -5.69 -0.67
CA ILE A 221 -16.09 -6.90 -1.45
C ILE A 221 -17.21 -7.24 -2.44
N LYS A 222 -18.49 -7.03 -2.06
CA LYS A 222 -19.63 -7.26 -2.95
C LYS A 222 -19.59 -6.34 -4.18
N GLN A 223 -19.19 -5.08 -4.00
CA GLN A 223 -18.99 -4.15 -5.11
C GLN A 223 -17.83 -4.59 -5.99
N LEU A 224 -16.70 -4.97 -5.39
CA LEU A 224 -15.51 -5.42 -6.13
C LEU A 224 -15.77 -6.67 -6.98
N GLN A 225 -16.57 -7.61 -6.47
CA GLN A 225 -17.01 -8.81 -7.19
C GLN A 225 -17.70 -8.45 -8.51
N GLU A 226 -18.69 -7.55 -8.47
CA GLU A 226 -19.44 -7.14 -9.66
C GLU A 226 -18.62 -6.27 -10.61
N LYS A 227 -17.80 -5.37 -10.04
CA LYS A 227 -16.92 -4.48 -10.80
C LYS A 227 -15.86 -5.22 -11.59
N ARG A 228 -15.28 -6.27 -11.00
CA ARG A 228 -14.29 -7.13 -11.64
C ARG A 228 -14.79 -7.68 -12.99
N LYS A 229 -16.04 -8.15 -13.05
CA LYS A 229 -16.65 -8.74 -14.25
C LYS A 229 -16.75 -7.75 -15.42
N ARG A 230 -16.66 -6.45 -15.13
CA ARG A 230 -16.81 -5.33 -16.08
C ARG A 230 -15.56 -4.44 -16.14
N PHE A 231 -14.48 -4.82 -15.46
CA PHE A 231 -13.27 -4.02 -15.29
C PHE A 231 -13.52 -2.59 -14.79
N GLU A 232 -14.53 -2.41 -13.94
CA GLU A 232 -14.87 -1.12 -13.34
C GLU A 232 -13.99 -0.80 -12.14
N HIS A 233 -13.62 0.47 -11.98
CA HIS A 233 -12.72 0.90 -10.90
C HIS A 233 -13.36 0.72 -9.51
N PRO A 234 -12.57 0.40 -8.47
CA PRO A 234 -13.04 0.46 -7.08
C PRO A 234 -13.58 1.86 -6.73
N ASP A 235 -14.56 1.96 -5.82
CA ASP A 235 -15.21 3.24 -5.47
C ASP A 235 -14.29 4.23 -4.74
N ASP A 236 -13.15 3.72 -4.26
CA ASP A 236 -12.12 4.52 -3.58
C ASP A 236 -11.36 5.47 -4.51
N PHE A 237 -11.45 5.24 -5.81
CA PHE A 237 -10.64 5.94 -6.80
C PHE A 237 -11.51 6.69 -7.81
N GLY A 238 -10.92 7.71 -8.44
CA GLY A 238 -11.63 8.55 -9.39
C GLY A 238 -12.05 7.77 -10.64
N THR A 239 -13.31 7.95 -11.07
CA THR A 239 -13.86 7.32 -12.29
C THR A 239 -13.42 8.00 -13.59
N LYS A 240 -12.47 8.95 -13.51
CA LYS A 240 -11.89 9.67 -14.64
C LYS A 240 -11.16 8.72 -15.58
N PHE A 241 -10.49 7.72 -15.03
CA PHE A 241 -9.76 6.71 -15.77
C PHE A 241 -10.71 5.54 -16.00
N ARG A 242 -10.76 5.02 -17.23
CA ARG A 242 -11.65 3.90 -17.62
C ARG A 242 -10.99 2.99 -18.66
N MET A 243 -9.66 2.93 -18.64
CA MET A 243 -8.90 2.37 -19.75
C MET A 243 -9.11 0.86 -19.85
N GLU A 244 -9.19 0.19 -18.72
CA GLU A 244 -9.46 -1.24 -18.68
C GLU A 244 -10.84 -1.55 -19.25
N GLN A 245 -11.85 -0.72 -18.99
CA GLN A 245 -13.18 -0.85 -19.62
C GLN A 245 -13.16 -0.59 -21.14
N GLN A 246 -12.18 0.18 -21.63
CA GLN A 246 -12.04 0.52 -23.06
C GLN A 246 -11.27 -0.54 -23.84
N PHE A 247 -10.25 -1.14 -23.21
CA PHE A 247 -9.27 -1.98 -23.91
C PHE A 247 -9.29 -3.44 -23.50
N LEU A 248 -9.73 -3.78 -22.28
CA LEU A 248 -9.91 -5.16 -21.84
C LEU A 248 -11.28 -5.68 -22.25
N LYS A 249 -11.31 -6.96 -22.61
CA LYS A 249 -12.50 -7.68 -23.05
C LYS A 249 -12.76 -8.85 -22.11
N PRO A 250 -13.92 -8.92 -21.42
CA PRO A 250 -14.17 -9.97 -20.43
C PRO A 250 -13.98 -11.39 -20.97
N GLU A 251 -14.33 -11.65 -22.22
CA GLU A 251 -14.18 -12.95 -22.88
C GLU A 251 -12.73 -13.40 -23.09
N LYS A 252 -11.76 -12.47 -23.02
CA LYS A 252 -10.34 -12.73 -23.28
C LYS A 252 -9.47 -12.46 -22.05
N ASP A 253 -9.73 -11.36 -21.37
CA ASP A 253 -8.83 -10.78 -20.37
C ASP A 253 -9.32 -11.01 -18.93
N LEU A 254 -10.55 -11.52 -18.73
CA LEU A 254 -11.04 -11.91 -17.40
C LEU A 254 -10.44 -13.26 -17.02
N VAL A 255 -9.57 -13.27 -16.02
CA VAL A 255 -8.91 -14.50 -15.58
C VAL A 255 -9.93 -15.38 -14.83
N PRO A 256 -10.06 -16.69 -15.12
CA PRO A 256 -10.91 -17.56 -14.31
C PRO A 256 -10.47 -17.60 -12.85
N LEU A 257 -11.42 -17.61 -11.91
CA LEU A 257 -11.08 -17.71 -10.48
C LEU A 257 -10.63 -19.13 -10.14
N THR A 258 -9.58 -19.24 -9.33
CA THR A 258 -9.24 -20.49 -8.63
C THR A 258 -10.21 -20.70 -7.47
N PRO A 259 -10.30 -21.90 -6.85
CA PRO A 259 -11.13 -22.08 -5.66
C PRO A 259 -10.81 -21.08 -4.52
N LEU A 260 -9.52 -20.81 -4.30
CA LEU A 260 -9.10 -19.74 -3.39
C LEU A 260 -9.57 -18.36 -3.88
N GLY A 261 -9.42 -18.08 -5.17
CA GLY A 261 -9.90 -16.86 -5.82
C GLY A 261 -11.39 -16.61 -5.64
N GLU A 262 -12.22 -17.64 -5.76
CA GLU A 262 -13.67 -17.57 -5.52
C GLU A 262 -13.97 -17.15 -4.07
N CYS A 263 -13.24 -17.70 -3.10
CA CYS A 263 -13.37 -17.29 -1.69
C CYS A 263 -12.87 -15.86 -1.45
N LEU A 264 -11.75 -15.49 -2.07
CA LEU A 264 -11.11 -14.18 -1.97
C LEU A 264 -11.96 -13.04 -2.58
N TYR A 265 -12.71 -13.31 -3.65
CA TYR A 265 -13.69 -12.40 -4.23
C TYR A 265 -15.08 -12.52 -3.59
N ASN A 266 -15.23 -13.37 -2.56
CA ASN A 266 -16.49 -13.67 -1.89
C ASN A 266 -17.59 -14.19 -2.85
N GLU A 267 -17.19 -14.92 -3.90
CA GLU A 267 -18.10 -15.64 -4.79
C GLU A 267 -18.53 -16.99 -4.19
N GLN A 268 -17.68 -17.59 -3.34
CA GLN A 268 -17.95 -18.82 -2.60
C GLN A 268 -17.60 -18.68 -1.12
N PRO A 269 -18.29 -19.40 -0.22
CA PRO A 269 -17.93 -19.42 1.19
C PRO A 269 -16.66 -20.27 1.42
N TYR A 270 -15.82 -19.83 2.35
CA TYR A 270 -14.62 -20.56 2.78
C TYR A 270 -14.90 -21.96 3.35
N GLN A 271 -16.15 -22.28 3.73
CA GLN A 271 -16.49 -23.55 4.36
C GLN A 271 -16.09 -24.74 3.49
N ASN A 272 -16.19 -24.63 2.17
CA ASN A 272 -15.82 -25.70 1.26
C ASN A 272 -14.31 -25.98 1.27
N LEU A 273 -13.48 -24.96 1.50
CA LEU A 273 -12.02 -25.11 1.54
C LEU A 273 -11.46 -25.39 2.93
N LEU A 274 -12.27 -25.19 3.97
CA LEU A 274 -11.92 -25.42 5.39
C LEU A 274 -12.48 -26.74 5.94
N THR A 275 -13.37 -27.40 5.21
CA THR A 275 -13.93 -28.69 5.65
C THR A 275 -12.86 -29.77 5.52
N VAL A 276 -12.84 -30.64 6.52
CA VAL A 276 -12.01 -31.86 6.60
C VAL A 276 -12.99 -33.02 6.62
N ASP A 277 -12.71 -34.07 5.86
CA ASP A 277 -13.49 -35.30 5.84
C ASP A 277 -12.58 -36.53 5.94
N ASP A 278 -13.18 -37.73 6.04
CA ASP A 278 -12.44 -38.97 6.20
C ASP A 278 -11.52 -39.28 5.00
N GLU A 279 -11.81 -38.72 3.82
CA GLU A 279 -11.00 -38.89 2.61
C GLU A 279 -9.86 -37.84 2.52
N HIS A 280 -10.08 -36.64 3.08
CA HIS A 280 -9.17 -35.50 3.07
C HIS A 280 -8.91 -35.02 4.50
N PRO A 281 -7.94 -35.61 5.22
CA PRO A 281 -7.67 -35.30 6.62
C PRO A 281 -7.06 -33.90 6.85
N VAL A 282 -6.80 -33.16 5.77
CA VAL A 282 -6.27 -31.79 5.79
C VAL A 282 -7.15 -30.95 4.85
N SER A 283 -7.58 -29.78 5.32
CA SER A 283 -8.39 -28.89 4.49
C SER A 283 -7.55 -28.29 3.36
N VAL A 284 -8.19 -27.87 2.27
CA VAL A 284 -7.49 -27.24 1.13
C VAL A 284 -6.71 -25.99 1.58
N ILE A 285 -7.27 -25.21 2.51
CA ILE A 285 -6.57 -24.05 3.08
C ILE A 285 -5.32 -24.50 3.86
N ASP A 286 -5.43 -25.51 4.71
CA ASP A 286 -4.28 -25.98 5.50
C ASP A 286 -3.16 -26.53 4.59
N GLN A 287 -3.52 -27.19 3.49
CA GLN A 287 -2.56 -27.61 2.46
C GLN A 287 -1.86 -26.40 1.81
N ILE A 288 -2.62 -25.38 1.37
CA ILE A 288 -2.06 -24.14 0.82
C ILE A 288 -1.08 -23.50 1.81
N LEU A 289 -1.46 -23.39 3.07
CA LEU A 289 -0.63 -22.81 4.12
C LEU A 289 0.65 -23.62 4.33
N GLN A 290 0.56 -24.95 4.38
CA GLN A 290 1.71 -25.84 4.57
C GLN A 290 2.71 -25.74 3.41
N GLU A 291 2.24 -25.75 2.17
CA GLU A 291 3.08 -25.68 0.96
C GLU A 291 3.84 -24.36 0.86
N ASN A 292 3.27 -23.27 1.39
CA ASN A 292 3.80 -21.91 1.27
C ASN A 292 4.35 -21.34 2.59
N ASP A 293 4.39 -22.11 3.68
CA ASP A 293 4.77 -21.64 5.01
C ASP A 293 6.21 -21.10 5.08
N HIS A 294 7.07 -21.63 4.20
CA HIS A 294 8.49 -21.33 4.14
C HIS A 294 8.82 -19.88 3.74
N PHE A 295 7.90 -19.17 3.08
CA PHE A 295 8.15 -17.79 2.64
C PHE A 295 8.24 -16.81 3.82
N LEU A 296 7.28 -16.84 4.75
CA LEU A 296 7.25 -15.92 5.89
C LEU A 296 7.66 -16.66 7.16
N THR A 297 8.89 -16.47 7.62
CA THR A 297 9.45 -17.11 8.83
C THR A 297 9.23 -16.28 10.10
N GLN A 298 9.54 -16.84 11.28
CA GLN A 298 9.49 -16.08 12.55
C GLN A 298 10.37 -14.81 12.51
N ARG A 299 11.52 -14.89 11.85
CA ARG A 299 12.42 -13.74 11.64
C ARG A 299 11.72 -12.57 10.93
N HIS A 300 10.79 -12.85 10.02
CA HIS A 300 9.98 -11.82 9.38
C HIS A 300 8.96 -11.21 10.34
N ILE A 301 8.29 -12.04 11.13
CA ILE A 301 7.30 -11.61 12.14
C ILE A 301 7.97 -10.68 13.16
N ASP A 302 9.13 -11.09 13.68
CA ASP A 302 9.90 -10.31 14.65
C ASP A 302 10.35 -8.97 14.05
N PHE A 303 10.80 -8.99 12.79
CA PHE A 303 11.20 -7.77 12.08
C PHE A 303 10.02 -6.81 11.88
N PHE A 304 8.84 -7.36 11.53
CA PHE A 304 7.61 -6.59 11.38
C PHE A 304 7.17 -5.95 12.70
N HIS A 305 7.19 -6.70 13.81
CA HIS A 305 6.90 -6.14 15.13
C HIS A 305 7.87 -5.02 15.49
N ARG A 306 9.18 -5.21 15.23
CA ARG A 306 10.18 -4.22 15.59
C ARG A 306 10.08 -2.93 14.77
N PHE A 307 9.88 -3.05 13.46
CA PHE A 307 10.02 -1.92 12.53
C PHE A 307 8.71 -1.46 11.88
N GLY A 308 7.60 -2.18 12.04
CA GLY A 308 6.29 -1.85 11.45
C GLY A 308 6.16 -2.22 9.96
N TYR A 309 7.21 -2.79 9.37
CA TYR A 309 7.20 -3.28 7.98
C TYR A 309 8.06 -4.53 7.86
N VAL A 310 7.85 -5.33 6.81
CA VAL A 310 8.71 -6.45 6.47
C VAL A 310 8.72 -6.69 4.96
N VAL A 311 9.84 -7.20 4.45
CA VAL A 311 9.99 -7.66 3.06
C VAL A 311 10.07 -9.17 3.08
N VAL A 312 9.19 -9.85 2.36
CA VAL A 312 9.25 -11.30 2.12
C VAL A 312 9.89 -11.51 0.76
N GLU A 313 11.07 -12.11 0.75
CA GLU A 313 11.91 -12.10 -0.44
C GLU A 313 11.45 -13.10 -1.52
N ASN A 314 11.50 -12.65 -2.78
CA ASN A 314 11.30 -13.48 -3.99
C ASN A 314 10.03 -14.36 -3.96
N ILE A 315 8.95 -13.90 -3.34
CA ILE A 315 7.69 -14.66 -3.25
C ILE A 315 6.91 -14.67 -4.57
N VAL A 316 7.15 -13.68 -5.44
CA VAL A 316 6.67 -13.65 -6.82
C VAL A 316 7.84 -13.88 -7.76
N THR A 317 7.61 -14.66 -8.82
CA THR A 317 8.68 -14.96 -9.77
C THR A 317 9.03 -13.73 -10.62
N ASP A 318 10.27 -13.70 -11.12
CA ASP A 318 10.71 -12.67 -12.07
C ASP A 318 9.85 -12.65 -13.34
N ALA A 319 9.42 -13.84 -13.81
CA ALA A 319 8.60 -13.99 -15.00
C ALA A 319 7.21 -13.33 -14.83
N ASP A 320 6.56 -13.54 -13.68
CA ASP A 320 5.27 -12.92 -13.40
C ASP A 320 5.40 -11.39 -13.25
N CYS A 321 6.49 -10.92 -12.62
CA CYS A 321 6.78 -9.48 -12.52
C CYS A 321 6.97 -8.85 -13.91
N ASP A 322 7.76 -9.51 -14.78
CA ASP A 322 8.05 -9.03 -16.12
C ASP A 322 6.78 -9.04 -16.99
N GLN A 323 5.97 -10.09 -16.89
CA GLN A 323 4.68 -10.18 -17.58
C GLN A 323 3.73 -9.05 -17.17
N LEU A 324 3.66 -8.71 -15.87
CA LEU A 324 2.85 -7.58 -15.41
C LEU A 324 3.37 -6.24 -15.95
N LEU A 325 4.68 -6.04 -16.02
CA LEU A 325 5.27 -4.83 -16.62
C LEU A 325 4.98 -4.75 -18.13
N VAL A 326 5.01 -5.88 -18.84
CA VAL A 326 4.65 -5.96 -20.26
C VAL A 326 3.19 -5.56 -20.48
N GLU A 327 2.27 -6.10 -19.68
CA GLU A 327 0.85 -5.72 -19.73
C GLU A 327 0.65 -4.23 -19.45
N LEU A 328 1.28 -3.71 -18.38
CA LEU A 328 1.22 -2.29 -18.05
C LEU A 328 1.70 -1.41 -19.22
N CYS A 329 2.86 -1.72 -19.81
CA CYS A 329 3.40 -0.96 -20.95
C CYS A 329 2.48 -1.05 -22.19
N HIS A 330 1.94 -2.24 -22.47
CA HIS A 330 1.04 -2.47 -23.59
C HIS A 330 -0.23 -1.64 -23.48
N TYR A 331 -0.97 -1.76 -22.37
CA TYR A 331 -2.23 -1.05 -22.20
C TYR A 331 -2.04 0.46 -21.98
N SER A 332 -0.92 0.89 -21.39
CA SER A 332 -0.58 2.32 -21.33
C SER A 332 -0.33 2.89 -22.74
N THR A 333 0.32 2.12 -23.62
CA THR A 333 0.53 2.51 -25.01
C THR A 333 -0.80 2.66 -25.76
N LEU A 334 -1.73 1.72 -25.59
CA LEU A 334 -3.08 1.81 -26.19
C LEU A 334 -3.85 3.05 -25.72
N ALA A 335 -3.63 3.45 -24.46
CA ALA A 335 -4.15 4.68 -23.90
C ALA A 335 -3.46 5.97 -24.37
N GLY A 336 -2.44 5.86 -25.21
CA GLY A 336 -1.65 7.00 -25.68
C GLY A 336 -0.69 7.56 -24.64
N CYS A 337 -0.17 6.69 -23.75
CA CYS A 337 0.93 6.95 -22.83
C CYS A 337 1.98 5.83 -22.92
N PRO A 338 2.94 5.92 -23.84
CA PRO A 338 3.87 4.82 -24.16
C PRO A 338 5.01 4.72 -23.12
N ILE A 339 4.68 4.48 -21.85
CA ILE A 339 5.69 4.20 -20.81
C ILE A 339 6.47 2.93 -21.15
N SER A 340 7.72 2.86 -20.71
CA SER A 340 8.60 1.73 -20.96
C SER A 340 9.57 1.52 -19.81
N VAL A 341 9.88 0.25 -19.52
CA VAL A 341 10.94 -0.14 -18.58
C VAL A 341 12.33 0.34 -19.00
N ASN A 342 12.54 0.62 -20.30
CA ASN A 342 13.81 1.08 -20.85
C ASN A 342 13.93 2.62 -20.94
N GLY A 343 13.07 3.37 -20.23
CA GLY A 343 13.36 4.77 -19.89
C GLY A 343 13.11 5.79 -21.00
N LYS A 344 12.01 5.70 -21.75
CA LYS A 344 11.52 6.86 -22.51
C LYS A 344 10.77 7.81 -21.58
N SER A 345 11.03 9.12 -21.69
CA SER A 345 10.10 10.10 -21.11
C SER A 345 8.74 9.99 -21.78
N VAL A 346 7.72 10.31 -21.01
CA VAL A 346 6.40 10.69 -21.52
C VAL A 346 6.12 12.10 -21.05
N SER A 347 5.35 12.86 -21.84
CA SER A 347 4.92 14.19 -21.42
C SER A 347 3.90 14.12 -20.29
N GLN A 348 3.74 15.21 -19.55
CA GLN A 348 2.75 15.32 -18.49
C GLN A 348 1.32 15.02 -18.99
N ASN A 349 1.02 15.41 -20.22
CA ASN A 349 -0.28 15.17 -20.87
C ASN A 349 -0.48 13.70 -21.24
N GLN A 350 0.59 12.98 -21.61
CA GLN A 350 0.53 11.55 -21.85
C GLN A 350 0.30 10.80 -20.53
N PHE A 351 1.08 11.11 -19.48
CA PHE A 351 0.93 10.44 -18.18
C PHE A 351 -0.46 10.65 -17.57
N ALA A 352 -1.03 11.86 -17.71
CA ALA A 352 -2.36 12.21 -17.22
C ALA A 352 -3.52 11.38 -17.84
N LYS A 353 -3.25 10.57 -18.87
CA LYS A 353 -4.23 9.63 -19.45
C LYS A 353 -4.35 8.34 -18.65
N ILE A 354 -3.29 7.94 -17.96
CA ILE A 354 -3.20 6.66 -17.26
C ILE A 354 -3.11 6.79 -15.75
N GLY A 355 -2.84 8.00 -15.24
CA GLY A 355 -2.62 8.24 -13.82
C GLY A 355 -2.65 9.71 -13.42
N GLY A 356 -2.56 9.96 -12.13
CA GLY A 356 -2.43 11.30 -11.56
C GLY A 356 -0.98 11.67 -11.20
N ASN A 357 -0.74 12.95 -10.89
CA ASN A 357 0.60 13.43 -10.49
C ASN A 357 1.00 13.01 -9.07
N PHE A 358 0.03 12.54 -8.29
CA PHE A 358 0.22 12.14 -6.91
C PHE A 358 0.87 10.75 -6.85
N GLY A 359 2.10 10.70 -6.33
CA GLY A 359 2.78 9.46 -6.01
C GLY A 359 3.08 8.57 -7.21
N ALA A 360 3.11 9.09 -8.44
CA ALA A 360 3.33 8.31 -9.67
C ALA A 360 2.38 7.10 -9.83
N MET A 361 1.15 7.20 -9.30
CA MET A 361 0.17 6.12 -9.39
C MET A 361 -0.40 6.01 -10.81
N VAL A 362 -0.51 4.78 -11.29
CA VAL A 362 -1.19 4.43 -12.55
C VAL A 362 -2.45 3.62 -12.24
N GLU A 363 -3.52 3.94 -12.95
CA GLU A 363 -4.91 3.60 -12.61
C GLU A 363 -5.34 2.33 -13.34
N PHE A 364 -4.57 1.26 -13.14
CA PHE A 364 -4.82 -0.10 -13.62
C PHE A 364 -5.11 -1.02 -12.44
N TYR A 365 -6.19 -1.77 -12.53
CA TYR A 365 -6.75 -2.55 -11.44
C TYR A 365 -6.98 -4.02 -11.80
N TYR A 366 -7.15 -4.38 -13.05
CA TYR A 366 -7.55 -5.71 -13.50
C TYR A 366 -6.74 -6.23 -14.69
N LEU A 367 -5.48 -5.80 -14.85
CA LEU A 367 -4.59 -6.46 -15.80
C LEU A 367 -4.54 -7.97 -15.52
N PRO A 368 -4.49 -8.84 -16.54
CA PRO A 368 -4.52 -10.29 -16.36
C PRO A 368 -3.56 -10.79 -15.28
N MET A 369 -2.31 -10.32 -15.26
CA MET A 369 -1.34 -10.73 -14.26
C MET A 369 -1.65 -10.17 -12.86
N GLN A 370 -2.25 -8.97 -12.73
CA GLN A 370 -2.73 -8.48 -11.43
C GLN A 370 -3.83 -9.39 -10.85
N GLN A 371 -4.73 -9.89 -11.70
CA GLN A 371 -5.79 -10.81 -11.27
C GLN A 371 -5.21 -12.14 -10.80
N GLN A 372 -4.22 -12.70 -11.51
CA GLN A 372 -3.54 -13.93 -11.13
C GLN A 372 -2.79 -13.78 -9.80
N LEU A 373 -1.97 -12.73 -9.65
CA LEU A 373 -1.22 -12.48 -8.43
C LEU A 373 -2.12 -12.31 -7.20
N ARG A 374 -3.30 -11.69 -7.36
CA ARG A 374 -4.30 -11.57 -6.27
C ARG A 374 -4.75 -12.90 -5.69
N MET A 375 -4.72 -13.95 -6.49
CA MET A 375 -5.13 -15.31 -6.11
C MET A 375 -3.92 -16.20 -5.77
N SER A 376 -2.71 -15.64 -5.66
CA SER A 376 -1.49 -16.38 -5.36
C SER A 376 -1.56 -17.04 -3.98
N PRO A 377 -1.43 -18.39 -3.89
CA PRO A 377 -1.36 -19.09 -2.61
C PRO A 377 -0.23 -18.60 -1.71
N ALA A 378 0.91 -18.19 -2.30
CA ALA A 378 2.06 -17.68 -1.56
C ALA A 378 1.77 -16.32 -0.91
N LEU A 379 1.23 -15.35 -1.66
CA LEU A 379 0.87 -14.03 -1.11
C LEU A 379 -0.23 -14.13 -0.05
N TYR A 380 -1.22 -15.01 -0.28
CA TYR A 380 -2.26 -15.33 0.69
C TYR A 380 -1.65 -15.90 1.98
N THR A 381 -0.82 -16.95 1.88
CA THR A 381 -0.21 -17.62 3.04
C THR A 381 0.64 -16.68 3.88
N ALA A 382 1.48 -15.85 3.24
CA ALA A 382 2.26 -14.83 3.94
C ALA A 382 1.35 -13.86 4.71
N THR A 383 0.23 -13.44 4.11
CA THR A 383 -0.71 -12.53 4.79
C THR A 383 -1.41 -13.21 5.97
N VAL A 384 -1.90 -14.44 5.81
CA VAL A 384 -2.52 -15.22 6.89
C VAL A 384 -1.56 -15.35 8.07
N LYS A 385 -0.31 -15.72 7.80
CA LYS A 385 0.70 -15.94 8.85
C LYS A 385 1.05 -14.65 9.58
N LEU A 386 1.20 -13.53 8.87
CA LEU A 386 1.45 -12.23 9.49
C LEU A 386 0.24 -11.77 10.32
N LEU A 387 -0.98 -11.96 9.81
CA LEU A 387 -2.21 -11.59 10.50
C LEU A 387 -2.41 -12.38 11.80
N THR A 388 -2.20 -13.70 11.76
CA THR A 388 -2.25 -14.59 12.93
C THR A 388 -1.32 -14.13 14.06
N ASN A 389 -0.14 -13.60 13.72
CA ASN A 389 0.87 -13.18 14.69
C ASN A 389 0.77 -11.69 15.07
N THR A 390 -0.22 -10.95 14.58
CA THR A 390 -0.39 -9.52 14.86
C THR A 390 -1.83 -9.21 15.30
N TRP A 391 -2.67 -8.66 14.43
CA TRP A 391 -4.02 -8.19 14.72
C TRP A 391 -5.03 -9.29 15.08
N CYS A 392 -4.68 -10.56 14.83
CA CYS A 392 -5.44 -11.72 15.30
C CYS A 392 -4.74 -12.49 16.43
N SER A 393 -3.57 -12.01 16.90
CA SER A 393 -2.86 -12.65 18.00
C SER A 393 -3.54 -12.35 19.32
N THR A 394 -3.66 -13.37 20.18
CA THR A 394 -4.05 -13.24 21.58
C THR A 394 -2.85 -13.14 22.52
N THR A 395 -1.64 -13.33 21.99
CA THR A 395 -0.40 -13.31 22.76
C THR A 395 0.36 -12.01 22.50
N PRO A 396 0.78 -11.27 23.54
CA PRO A 396 1.65 -10.11 23.38
C PRO A 396 2.96 -10.48 22.66
N ASN A 397 3.43 -9.60 21.77
CA ASN A 397 4.75 -9.74 21.15
C ASN A 397 5.86 -9.25 22.10
N ALA A 398 7.12 -9.53 21.76
CA ALA A 398 8.29 -9.21 22.58
C ALA A 398 8.49 -7.71 22.87
N TRP A 399 7.82 -6.79 22.15
CA TRP A 399 7.95 -5.34 22.33
C TRP A 399 6.63 -4.66 22.68
N ASN A 400 5.61 -5.43 23.09
CA ASN A 400 4.27 -4.93 23.45
C ASN A 400 3.65 -4.03 22.38
N VAL A 401 3.98 -4.22 21.10
CA VAL A 401 3.34 -3.45 20.02
C VAL A 401 1.83 -3.69 20.09
N PRO A 402 1.01 -2.63 20.18
CA PRO A 402 -0.42 -2.80 20.38
C PRO A 402 -1.03 -3.37 19.10
N TYR A 403 -1.60 -4.56 19.14
CA TYR A 403 -2.40 -5.12 18.04
C TYR A 403 -3.85 -5.37 18.48
N GLU A 404 -4.30 -4.63 19.50
CA GLU A 404 -5.67 -4.72 19.99
C GLU A 404 -6.63 -4.44 18.85
N CYS A 405 -7.48 -5.42 18.54
CA CYS A 405 -8.48 -5.32 17.49
C CYS A 405 -9.82 -5.73 18.09
N PRO A 406 -10.80 -4.82 18.23
CA PRO A 406 -12.12 -5.15 18.75
C PRO A 406 -12.88 -6.12 17.83
N LEU A 407 -12.41 -6.31 16.60
CA LEU A 407 -12.95 -7.27 15.65
C LEU A 407 -12.30 -8.66 15.77
N ALA A 408 -11.17 -8.80 16.47
CA ALA A 408 -10.40 -10.05 16.54
C ALA A 408 -11.23 -11.28 16.94
N PRO A 409 -12.17 -11.22 17.91
CA PRO A 409 -13.01 -12.37 18.25
C PRO A 409 -13.89 -12.90 17.10
N HIS A 410 -14.02 -12.13 16.01
CA HIS A 410 -14.83 -12.45 14.84
C HIS A 410 -14.02 -12.58 13.55
N ILE A 411 -12.69 -12.50 13.63
CA ILE A 411 -11.81 -12.64 12.47
C ILE A 411 -11.12 -14.00 12.56
N ASP A 412 -11.34 -14.86 11.56
CA ASP A 412 -10.48 -15.99 11.28
C ASP A 412 -9.37 -15.50 10.34
N PRO A 413 -8.08 -15.54 10.71
CA PRO A 413 -7.00 -15.02 9.87
C PRO A 413 -6.89 -15.76 8.53
N ARG A 414 -7.44 -16.97 8.43
CA ARG A 414 -7.50 -17.76 7.18
C ARG A 414 -8.61 -17.27 6.24
N LYS A 415 -9.57 -16.47 6.72
CA LYS A 415 -10.67 -15.96 5.89
C LYS A 415 -10.37 -14.52 5.48
N LEU A 416 -9.90 -14.36 4.25
CA LEU A 416 -9.54 -13.08 3.67
C LEU A 416 -10.43 -12.74 2.47
N TRP A 417 -10.60 -11.46 2.21
CA TRP A 417 -11.18 -10.93 0.98
C TRP A 417 -10.19 -10.00 0.29
N LEU A 418 -10.32 -9.82 -1.01
CA LEU A 418 -9.42 -8.95 -1.76
C LEU A 418 -9.66 -7.48 -1.50
N TYR A 419 -8.57 -6.73 -1.43
CA TYR A 419 -8.55 -5.28 -1.60
C TYR A 419 -7.88 -4.97 -2.95
N VAL A 420 -8.66 -4.45 -3.89
CA VAL A 420 -8.18 -4.11 -5.23
C VAL A 420 -7.62 -2.69 -5.22
N ASP A 421 -6.33 -2.57 -5.49
CA ASP A 421 -5.61 -1.29 -5.53
C ASP A 421 -4.84 -1.14 -6.87
N ARG A 422 -4.22 0.03 -7.02
CA ARG A 422 -3.50 0.52 -8.21
C ARG A 422 -2.07 -0.02 -8.30
N MET A 423 -1.33 0.48 -9.29
CA MET A 423 0.12 0.34 -9.37
C MET A 423 0.79 1.70 -9.23
N ASN A 424 2.08 1.69 -8.89
CA ASN A 424 2.94 2.87 -9.01
C ASN A 424 3.97 2.60 -10.11
N PHE A 425 4.17 3.58 -10.99
CA PHE A 425 5.17 3.54 -12.04
C PHE A 425 5.88 4.89 -12.12
N ARG A 426 7.04 4.97 -11.48
CA ARG A 426 7.83 6.19 -11.38
C ARG A 426 9.00 6.17 -12.37
N LEU A 427 8.95 7.07 -13.34
CA LEU A 427 10.03 7.33 -14.29
C LEU A 427 11.23 7.97 -13.59
N PRO A 428 12.44 7.89 -14.17
CA PRO A 428 13.57 8.73 -13.78
C PRO A 428 13.20 10.21 -13.80
N ASP A 429 13.67 10.98 -12.83
CA ASP A 429 13.55 12.44 -12.88
C ASP A 429 14.43 12.99 -14.03
N GLN A 430 13.95 14.03 -14.72
CA GLN A 430 14.59 14.63 -15.91
C GLN A 430 15.25 15.97 -15.62
#